data_AF-A0A2S2N605-F1
#
_entry.id   AF-A0A2S2N605-F1
#
_cell.length_a   1.000
_cell.length_b   1.000
_cell.length_c   1.000
_cell.angle_alpha   90.00
_cell.angle_beta   90.00
_cell.angle_gamma   90.00
#
_symmetry.space_group_name_H-M   'P 1'
#
loop_
_entity.id
_entity.type
_entity.pdbx_description
1 polymer ?
#
loop_
_entity_poly.entity_id
_entity_poly.type
_entity_poly.pdbx_seq_one_letter_code
_entity_poly.pdbx_strand_id
1 'polypeptide(L)'
;TPKYFKPGMPFDLTVYVTNPDQSPVPRVTVQADGFQGQVSTQRDGTARLVLNMPANKDSVPITVRTAQAGLPPSRQASRQRTAQAYLSQANSGNFLHLAVATTELLPGDNLAVNFHLKTNNNDVRNSVP
;
A
#
# COMPACT_ATOMS: atom_id res chain seq x y z
N THR A 1 -1.49 6.08 5.71
CA THR A 1 -1.36 5.57 4.33
C THR A 1 -1.63 6.66 3.31
N PRO A 2 -0.89 6.71 2.17
CA PRO A 2 -1.11 7.70 1.12
C PRO A 2 -2.54 7.68 0.57
N LYS A 3 -3.03 8.84 0.13
CA LYS A 3 -4.35 8.97 -0.50
C LYS A 3 -4.33 8.70 -2.01
N TYR A 4 -3.14 8.69 -2.61
CA TYR A 4 -2.95 8.63 -4.05
C TYR A 4 -2.06 7.46 -4.47
N PHE A 5 -2.46 6.75 -5.53
CA PHE A 5 -1.67 5.71 -6.18
C PHE A 5 -1.16 6.18 -7.54
N LYS A 6 -0.11 5.54 -8.07
CA LYS A 6 0.39 5.81 -9.42
C LYS A 6 -0.18 4.73 -10.34
N PRO A 7 -0.97 5.05 -11.38
CA PRO A 7 -1.61 4.03 -12.21
C PRO A 7 -0.62 3.03 -12.81
N GLY A 8 -0.91 1.75 -12.63
CA GLY A 8 -0.07 0.64 -13.14
C GLY A 8 1.28 0.51 -12.43
N MET A 9 1.40 1.02 -11.21
CA MET A 9 2.52 0.74 -10.30
C MET A 9 1.99 0.10 -9.01
N PRO A 10 2.81 -0.68 -8.29
CA PRO A 10 2.46 -1.15 -6.95
C PRO A 10 2.14 0.01 -6.00
N PHE A 11 1.19 -0.22 -5.10
CA PHE A 11 0.76 0.74 -4.10
C PHE A 11 0.94 0.16 -2.70
N ASP A 12 1.81 0.80 -1.93
CA ASP A 12 2.07 0.45 -0.54
C ASP A 12 0.97 1.01 0.37
N LEU A 13 0.13 0.11 0.86
CA LEU A 13 -0.92 0.39 1.83
C LEU A 13 -0.48 -0.05 3.22
N THR A 14 -0.18 0.92 4.09
CA THR A 14 0.01 0.67 5.52
C THR A 14 -1.33 0.63 6.23
N VAL A 15 -1.65 -0.54 6.79
CA VAL A 15 -2.80 -0.79 7.67
C VAL A 15 -2.33 -0.63 9.11
N TYR A 16 -3.14 0.00 9.95
CA TYR A 16 -2.92 0.10 11.39
C TYR A 16 -4.13 -0.52 12.09
N VAL A 17 -3.88 -1.52 12.93
CA VAL A 17 -4.92 -2.26 13.66
C VAL A 17 -4.75 -1.99 15.15
N THR A 18 -5.86 -1.67 15.80
CA THR A 18 -5.91 -1.42 17.23
C THR A 18 -6.96 -2.28 17.91
N ASN A 19 -6.75 -2.54 19.20
CA ASN A 19 -7.81 -2.98 20.09
C ASN A 19 -8.86 -1.85 20.28
N PRO A 20 -10.03 -2.16 20.88
CA PRO A 20 -11.06 -1.15 21.18
C PRO A 20 -10.59 0.00 22.07
N ASP A 21 -9.57 -0.24 22.90
CA ASP A 21 -8.90 0.77 23.75
C ASP A 21 -7.87 1.63 23.00
N GLN A 22 -7.77 1.48 21.67
CA GLN A 22 -6.84 2.15 20.76
C GLN A 22 -5.37 1.71 20.87
N SER A 23 -5.04 0.74 21.72
CA SER A 23 -3.70 0.15 21.76
C SER A 23 -3.38 -0.61 20.46
N PRO A 24 -2.14 -0.56 19.94
CA PRO A 24 -1.74 -1.33 18.77
C PRO A 24 -1.81 -2.83 19.07
N VAL A 25 -2.30 -3.61 18.11
CA VAL A 25 -2.41 -5.07 18.26
C VAL A 25 -1.50 -5.81 17.27
N PRO A 26 -0.51 -6.58 17.74
CA PRO A 26 0.36 -7.34 16.87
C PRO A 26 -0.26 -8.68 16.43
N ARG A 27 0.29 -9.27 15.37
CA ARG A 27 -0.03 -10.62 14.87
C ARG A 27 -1.50 -10.80 14.44
N VAL A 28 -2.16 -9.71 14.05
CA VAL A 28 -3.47 -9.77 13.41
C VAL A 28 -3.29 -9.87 11.90
N THR A 29 -3.80 -10.94 11.31
CA THR A 29 -3.78 -11.12 9.85
C THR A 29 -4.75 -10.16 9.19
N VAL A 30 -4.31 -9.45 8.17
CA VAL A 30 -5.11 -8.51 7.36
C VAL A 30 -4.97 -8.81 5.87
N GLN A 31 -6.01 -8.45 5.12
CA GLN A 31 -6.05 -8.54 3.67
C GLN A 31 -6.86 -7.40 3.05
N ALA A 32 -6.63 -7.14 1.77
CA ALA A 32 -7.46 -6.25 0.96
C ALA A 32 -8.32 -7.05 -0.01
N ASP A 33 -9.62 -6.75 -0.07
CA ASP A 33 -10.55 -7.44 -0.96
C ASP A 33 -10.23 -7.18 -2.44
N GLY A 34 -10.26 -8.24 -3.24
CA GLY A 34 -9.90 -8.18 -4.66
C GLY A 34 -8.40 -8.09 -4.94
N PHE A 35 -7.56 -8.06 -3.90
CA PHE A 35 -6.11 -8.09 -4.01
C PHE A 35 -5.55 -9.38 -3.41
N GLN A 36 -4.41 -9.82 -3.95
CA GLN A 36 -3.71 -11.00 -3.46
C GLN A 36 -2.81 -10.64 -2.27
N GLY A 37 -2.66 -11.58 -1.35
CA GLY A 37 -1.77 -11.48 -0.21
C GLY A 37 -2.46 -11.26 1.12
N GLN A 38 -1.91 -11.89 2.16
CA GLN A 38 -2.24 -11.66 3.56
C GLN A 38 -0.95 -11.32 4.29
N VAL A 39 -1.03 -10.38 5.21
CA VAL A 39 0.10 -9.98 6.06
C VAL A 39 -0.38 -9.83 7.48
N SER A 40 0.48 -10.12 8.45
CA SER A 40 0.17 -9.93 9.86
C SER A 40 0.74 -8.60 10.36
N THR A 41 0.05 -7.98 11.32
CA THR A 41 0.54 -6.77 11.98
C THR A 41 1.80 -7.05 12.80
N GLN A 42 2.69 -6.06 12.84
CA GLN A 42 3.94 -6.09 13.59
C GLN A 42 3.72 -5.60 15.03
N ARG A 43 4.80 -5.42 15.81
CA ARG A 43 4.69 -5.03 17.23
C ARG A 43 4.03 -3.68 17.40
N ASP A 44 4.25 -2.78 16.45
CA ASP A 44 3.63 -1.46 16.39
C ASP A 44 2.17 -1.48 15.90
N GLY A 45 1.58 -2.65 15.63
CA GLY A 45 0.21 -2.78 15.14
C GLY A 45 0.03 -2.45 13.65
N THR A 46 1.11 -2.23 12.91
CA THR A 46 1.05 -1.94 11.47
C THR A 46 1.29 -3.17 10.61
N ALA A 47 0.68 -3.21 9.44
CA ALA A 47 0.97 -4.18 8.39
C ALA A 47 1.04 -3.48 7.04
N ARG A 48 1.99 -3.87 6.19
CA ARG A 48 2.11 -3.32 4.83
C ARG A 48 1.55 -4.30 3.80
N LEU A 49 0.53 -3.87 3.09
CA LEU A 49 0.00 -4.54 1.91
C LEU A 49 0.56 -3.87 0.65
N VAL A 50 1.02 -4.67 -0.32
CA VAL A 50 1.44 -4.19 -1.63
C VAL A 50 0.34 -4.52 -2.63
N LEU A 51 -0.35 -3.49 -3.13
CA LEU A 51 -1.50 -3.65 -4.02
C LEU A 51 -1.11 -3.36 -5.47
N ASN A 52 -1.38 -4.29 -6.38
CA ASN A 52 -1.17 -4.07 -7.82
C ASN A 52 -2.29 -3.20 -8.38
N MET A 53 -2.04 -1.91 -8.55
CA MET A 53 -3.08 -0.96 -8.96
C MET A 53 -3.30 -0.97 -10.47
N PRO A 54 -4.55 -0.88 -10.93
CA PRO A 54 -4.88 -0.79 -12.36
C PRO A 54 -4.25 0.45 -13.01
N ALA A 55 -3.91 0.35 -14.29
CA ALA A 55 -3.31 1.44 -15.05
C ALA A 55 -4.33 2.45 -15.63
N ASN A 56 -5.60 2.07 -15.68
CA ASN A 56 -6.66 2.74 -16.42
C ASN A 56 -7.86 3.14 -15.53
N LYS A 57 -7.61 3.38 -14.24
CA LYS A 57 -8.63 3.84 -13.30
C LYS A 57 -8.16 5.13 -12.64
N ASP A 58 -9.07 6.08 -12.51
CA ASP A 58 -8.81 7.33 -11.78
C ASP A 58 -9.01 7.18 -10.28
N SER A 59 -9.75 6.16 -9.85
CA SER A 59 -9.91 5.82 -8.44
C SER A 59 -10.15 4.33 -8.24
N VAL A 60 -9.78 3.84 -7.07
CA VAL A 60 -9.96 2.44 -6.67
C VAL A 60 -10.47 2.40 -5.23
N PRO A 61 -11.68 1.86 -4.98
CA PRO A 61 -12.13 1.57 -3.64
C PRO A 61 -11.35 0.36 -3.10
N ILE A 62 -10.73 0.52 -1.94
CA ILE A 62 -9.96 -0.52 -1.26
C ILE A 62 -10.65 -0.83 0.06
N THR A 63 -11.12 -2.06 0.19
CA THR A 63 -11.66 -2.57 1.46
C THR A 63 -10.60 -3.44 2.11
N VAL A 64 -10.14 -3.04 3.29
CA VAL A 64 -9.24 -3.85 4.13
C VAL A 64 -10.07 -4.52 5.20
N ARG A 65 -9.80 -5.79 5.46
CA ARG A 65 -10.37 -6.53 6.58
C ARG A 65 -9.33 -7.31 7.35
N THR A 66 -9.62 -7.50 8.63
CA THR A 66 -8.98 -8.54 9.42
C THR A 66 -9.43 -9.92 8.92
N ALA A 67 -8.52 -10.89 8.99
CA ALA A 67 -8.73 -12.27 8.58
C ALA A 67 -8.15 -13.21 9.64
N GLN A 68 -8.42 -12.91 10.91
CA GLN A 68 -7.87 -13.64 12.04
C GLN A 68 -8.50 -15.03 12.14
N ALA A 69 -7.67 -16.08 12.18
CA ALA A 69 -8.14 -17.44 12.37
C ALA A 69 -8.93 -17.58 13.69
N GLY A 70 -10.00 -18.38 13.65
CA GLY A 70 -10.87 -18.61 14.80
C GLY A 70 -11.96 -17.55 15.02
N LEU A 71 -11.95 -16.43 14.28
CA LEU A 71 -13.04 -15.46 14.27
C LEU A 71 -13.95 -15.66 13.05
N PRO A 72 -15.28 -15.75 13.23
CA PRO A 72 -16.21 -15.80 12.11
C PRO A 72 -16.19 -14.48 11.32
N PRO A 73 -16.58 -14.47 10.03
CA PRO A 73 -16.54 -13.26 9.19
C PRO A 73 -17.26 -12.05 9.80
N SER A 74 -18.36 -12.27 10.53
CA SER A 74 -19.13 -11.22 11.21
C SER A 74 -18.40 -10.55 12.38
N ARG A 75 -17.31 -11.15 12.87
CA ARG A 75 -16.48 -10.62 13.97
C ARG A 75 -15.14 -10.05 13.49
N GLN A 76 -14.88 -10.09 12.18
CA GLN A 76 -13.71 -9.42 11.61
C GLN A 76 -14.05 -7.93 11.43
N ALA A 77 -13.11 -7.06 11.81
CA ALA A 77 -13.20 -5.65 11.47
C ALA A 77 -12.90 -5.43 9.98
N SER A 78 -13.62 -4.49 9.35
CA SER A 78 -13.39 -4.06 7.97
C SER A 78 -13.44 -2.54 7.85
N ARG A 79 -12.66 -1.97 6.93
CA ARG A 79 -12.69 -0.55 6.62
C ARG A 79 -12.42 -0.32 5.14
N GLN A 80 -13.24 0.53 4.53
CA GLN A 80 -13.06 0.94 3.15
C GLN A 80 -12.42 2.33 3.05
N ARG A 81 -11.57 2.52 2.05
CA ARG A 81 -11.05 3.82 1.61
C ARG A 81 -10.90 3.85 0.11
N THR A 82 -11.11 5.00 -0.50
CA THR A 82 -10.87 5.20 -1.94
C THR A 82 -9.51 5.82 -2.15
N ALA A 83 -8.65 5.16 -2.93
CA ALA A 83 -7.39 5.72 -3.40
C ALA A 83 -7.61 6.39 -4.76
N GLN A 84 -7.04 7.58 -4.96
CA GLN A 84 -7.14 8.36 -6.19
C GLN A 84 -5.88 8.21 -7.03
N ALA A 85 -5.99 8.22 -8.35
CA ALA A 85 -4.84 8.21 -9.24
C ALA A 85 -4.07 9.53 -9.13
N TYR A 86 -2.74 9.46 -9.13
CA TYR A 86 -1.88 10.62 -9.25
C TYR A 86 -1.98 11.16 -10.68
N LEU A 87 -2.20 12.47 -10.80
CA LEU A 87 -2.22 13.17 -12.08
C LEU A 87 -0.81 13.66 -12.41
N SER A 88 -0.18 13.03 -13.40
CA SER A 88 1.10 13.49 -13.94
C SER A 88 0.95 14.86 -14.60
N GLN A 89 1.99 15.69 -14.55
CA GLN A 89 2.02 16.97 -15.25
C GLN A 89 1.64 16.80 -16.72
N ALA A 90 0.68 17.62 -17.19
CA ALA A 90 0.15 17.61 -18.55
C ALA A 90 -0.29 16.22 -19.05
N ASN A 91 -0.74 15.32 -18.15
CA ASN A 91 -1.10 13.94 -18.48
C ASN A 91 0.02 13.15 -19.19
N SER A 92 1.29 13.49 -18.91
CA SER A 92 2.47 12.84 -19.52
C SER A 92 2.58 11.34 -19.26
N GLY A 93 1.93 10.82 -18.22
CA GLY A 93 2.09 9.42 -17.80
C GLY A 93 3.46 9.13 -17.16
N ASN A 94 4.20 10.18 -16.80
CA ASN A 94 5.48 10.09 -16.10
C ASN A 94 5.23 10.02 -14.60
N PHE A 95 5.72 8.96 -13.96
CA PHE A 95 5.53 8.69 -12.54
C PHE A 95 6.86 8.35 -11.86
N LEU A 96 7.01 8.84 -10.63
CA LEU A 96 8.04 8.44 -9.70
C LEU A 96 7.38 7.82 -8.47
N HIS A 97 7.84 6.63 -8.08
CA HIS A 97 7.48 6.00 -6.82
C HIS A 97 8.75 5.67 -6.02
N LEU A 98 8.84 6.29 -4.86
CA LEU A 98 9.83 5.95 -3.84
C LEU A 98 9.22 4.87 -2.94
N ALA A 99 9.81 3.68 -2.94
CA ALA A 99 9.36 2.54 -2.14
C ALA A 99 10.40 2.20 -1.08
N VAL A 100 9.94 2.07 0.16
CA VAL A 100 10.79 1.71 1.31
C VAL A 100 10.35 0.35 1.80
N ALA A 101 11.22 -0.66 1.74
CA ALA A 101 10.89 -2.05 2.09
C ALA A 101 10.67 -2.23 3.60
N THR A 102 11.53 -1.60 4.39
CA THR A 102 11.70 -1.86 5.82
C THR A 102 10.57 -1.27 6.66
N THR A 103 10.17 -2.05 7.68
CA THR A 103 9.23 -1.70 8.74
C THR A 103 9.93 -1.80 10.09
N GLU A 104 9.45 -1.10 11.14
CA GLU A 104 10.09 -1.07 12.48
C GLU A 104 11.56 -0.58 12.47
N LEU A 105 11.81 0.60 11.89
CA LEU A 105 13.14 1.20 11.85
C LEU A 105 13.60 1.71 13.23
N LEU A 106 14.86 1.44 13.56
CA LEU A 106 15.54 1.97 14.73
C LEU A 106 16.54 3.07 14.35
N PRO A 107 16.84 4.01 15.27
CA PRO A 107 17.92 4.96 15.07
C PRO A 107 19.25 4.25 14.81
N GLY A 108 19.92 4.60 13.71
CA GLY A 108 21.18 3.99 13.27
C GLY A 108 21.01 2.89 12.21
N ASP A 109 19.78 2.48 11.89
CA ASP A 109 19.54 1.51 10.82
C ASP A 109 19.81 2.11 9.43
N ASN A 110 20.36 1.28 8.53
CA ASN A 110 20.45 1.62 7.12
C ASN A 110 19.10 1.41 6.43
N LEU A 111 18.62 2.44 5.75
CA LEU A 111 17.35 2.40 5.03
C LEU A 111 17.55 2.23 3.53
N ALA A 112 17.13 1.08 2.99
CA ALA A 112 17.07 0.89 1.55
C ALA A 112 15.85 1.62 0.95
N VAL A 113 16.11 2.57 0.06
CA VAL A 113 15.09 3.32 -0.68
C VAL A 113 15.16 2.94 -2.16
N ASN A 114 14.06 2.43 -2.70
CA ASN A 114 13.95 2.05 -4.10
C ASN A 114 13.26 3.15 -4.90
N PHE A 115 13.86 3.51 -6.04
CA PHE A 115 13.32 4.50 -6.96
C PHE A 115 12.74 3.77 -8.17
N HIS A 116 11.43 3.85 -8.33
CA HIS A 116 10.72 3.27 -9.46
C HIS A 116 10.23 4.38 -10.38
N LEU A 117 10.71 4.37 -11.62
CA LEU A 117 10.25 5.28 -12.68
C LEU A 117 9.34 4.53 -13.64
N LYS A 118 8.25 5.19 -14.07
CA LYS A 118 7.39 4.72 -15.14
C LYS A 118 7.10 5.88 -16.08
N THR A 119 7.13 5.60 -17.38
CA THR A 119 6.71 6.52 -18.43
C THR A 119 6.01 5.74 -19.54
N ASN A 120 5.09 6.39 -20.23
CA ASN A 120 4.48 5.86 -21.46
C ASN A 120 5.22 6.32 -22.73
N ASN A 121 6.30 7.12 -22.60
CA ASN A 121 7.09 7.64 -23.71
C ASN A 121 8.47 6.94 -23.74
N ASN A 122 8.76 6.24 -24.82
CA ASN A 122 10.02 5.51 -24.98
C ASN A 122 11.24 6.43 -25.12
N ASP A 123 11.11 7.62 -25.70
CA ASP A 123 12.21 8.58 -25.80
C ASP A 123 12.62 9.08 -24.42
N VAL A 124 11.64 9.35 -23.56
CA VAL A 124 11.87 9.70 -22.14
C VAL A 124 12.47 8.51 -21.37
N ARG A 125 12.03 7.28 -21.67
CA ARG A 125 12.58 6.09 -21.04
C ARG A 125 14.06 5.87 -21.39
N ASN A 126 14.41 6.08 -22.66
CA ASN A 126 15.75 5.82 -23.19
C ASN A 126 16.75 6.94 -22.85
N SER A 127 16.29 8.09 -22.36
CA SER A 127 17.17 9.18 -21.92
C SER A 127 17.66 9.03 -20.48
N VAL A 128 17.08 8.09 -19.71
CA VAL A 128 17.55 7.74 -18.38
C VAL A 128 18.64 6.67 -18.51
N PRO A 129 19.89 6.96 -18.10
CA PRO A 129 21.03 6.04 -18.25
C PRO A 129 20.92 4.78 -17.38
#